data_AF-A0A2T2R238-F1
#
_entry.id   AF-A0A2T2R238-F1
#
_cell.length_a   1.000
_cell.length_b   1.000
_cell.length_c   1.000
_cell.angle_alpha   90.00
_cell.angle_beta   90.00
_cell.angle_gamma   90.00
#
_symmetry.space_group_name_H-M   'P 1'
#
loop_
_entity.id
_entity.type
_entity.pdbx_description
1 polymer ?
#
loop_
_entity_poly.entity_id
_entity_poly.type
_entity_poly.pdbx_seq_one_letter_code
_entity_poly.pdbx_strand_id
1 'polypeptide(L)'
;MDLITVQAELLELATNTSENAGGIVIESSVDSRRGTQATLVIKDGTLKKGMHVHADGCVSPVRILEDFRGDNIDKAQASSPVQVVGFDNEPTIGSQFTSFDKKADAKKAAEDFQAKQKEPASKSGDASDTFTIPALVKADVAGTIDAVIHEINKLHSDQAALDVVHTGVGNITEDDIRAVASNDKSALAVGFNVKATRSAQTVAERRNVEVKTAPVIY
;
A
#
# COMPACT_ATOMS: atom_id res chain seq x y z
N MET A 1 25.63 -11.58 16.77
CA MET A 1 25.27 -10.23 17.24
C MET A 1 26.37 -9.25 16.88
N ASP A 2 27.64 -9.58 17.13
CA ASP A 2 28.80 -8.71 16.87
C ASP A 2 28.90 -8.15 15.43
N LEU A 3 28.61 -8.96 14.40
CA LEU A 3 28.62 -8.49 13.00
C LEU A 3 27.63 -7.34 12.74
N ILE A 4 26.43 -7.41 13.33
CA ILE A 4 25.38 -6.40 13.13
C ILE A 4 25.74 -5.11 13.86
N THR A 5 26.29 -5.21 15.07
CA THR A 5 26.76 -4.05 15.84
C THR A 5 27.90 -3.35 15.12
N VAL A 6 28.90 -4.08 14.65
CA VAL A 6 30.03 -3.53 13.89
C VAL A 6 29.55 -2.85 12.60
N GLN A 7 28.59 -3.44 11.90
CA GLN A 7 28.01 -2.83 10.70
C GLN A 7 27.24 -1.54 11.02
N ALA A 8 26.49 -1.51 12.14
CA ALA A 8 25.75 -0.33 12.56
C ALA A 8 26.67 0.83 12.97
N GLU A 9 27.77 0.52 13.67
CA GLU A 9 28.81 1.50 14.01
C GLU A 9 29.50 2.05 12.75
N LEU A 10 29.82 1.19 11.78
CA LEU A 10 30.43 1.60 10.51
C LEU A 10 29.51 2.55 9.70
N LEU A 11 28.19 2.32 9.75
CA LEU A 11 27.19 3.11 9.03
C LEU A 11 26.82 4.42 9.76
N GLU A 12 27.34 4.65 10.97
CA GLU A 12 27.08 5.85 11.79
C GLU A 12 25.58 6.20 11.89
N LEU A 13 24.74 5.18 12.08
CA LEU A 13 23.29 5.36 12.14
C LEU A 13 22.90 6.28 13.30
N ALA A 14 22.45 7.48 12.95
CA ALA A 14 22.01 8.50 13.90
C ALA A 14 20.54 8.81 13.70
N THR A 15 19.87 9.25 14.76
CA THR A 15 18.46 9.66 14.72
C THR A 15 18.25 10.91 15.55
N ASN A 16 17.41 11.82 15.06
CA ASN A 16 17.04 13.00 15.81
C ASN A 16 15.83 12.68 16.68
N THR A 17 16.01 12.67 18.00
CA THR A 17 14.93 12.38 18.95
C THR A 17 14.11 13.61 19.36
N SER A 18 14.53 14.82 18.94
CA SER A 18 13.88 16.09 19.31
C SER A 18 12.72 16.45 18.40
N GLU A 19 12.64 15.83 17.22
CA GLU A 19 11.60 16.08 16.24
C GLU A 19 10.39 15.17 16.43
N ASN A 20 9.33 15.50 15.71
CA ASN A 20 8.13 14.67 15.65
C ASN A 20 8.47 13.31 15.04
N ALA A 21 7.88 12.25 15.59
CA ALA A 21 8.07 10.92 15.06
C ALA A 21 7.63 10.79 13.60
N GLY A 22 8.47 10.14 12.81
CA GLY A 22 8.20 9.66 11.46
C GLY A 22 8.63 8.19 11.33
N GLY A 23 7.96 7.45 10.46
CA GLY A 23 8.24 6.02 10.33
C GLY A 23 7.33 5.30 9.35
N ILE A 24 7.15 4.01 9.57
CA ILE A 24 6.36 3.13 8.68
C ILE A 24 5.29 2.38 9.47
N VAL A 25 4.11 2.23 8.85
CA VAL A 25 3.05 1.33 9.31
C VAL A 25 3.41 -0.11 8.93
N ILE A 26 3.50 -1.02 9.89
CA ILE A 26 3.83 -2.44 9.62
C ILE A 26 2.62 -3.35 9.69
N GLU A 27 1.61 -2.99 10.47
CA GLU A 27 0.37 -3.77 10.62
C GLU A 27 -0.80 -2.83 10.84
N SER A 28 -1.98 -3.28 10.42
CA SER A 28 -3.24 -2.56 10.56
C SER A 28 -4.34 -3.57 10.89
N SER A 29 -5.25 -3.20 11.79
CA SER A 29 -6.39 -4.06 12.16
C SER A 29 -7.53 -3.26 12.77
N VAL A 30 -8.73 -3.83 12.73
CA VAL A 30 -9.93 -3.24 13.35
C VAL A 30 -10.37 -4.10 14.52
N ASP A 31 -10.34 -3.53 15.73
CA ASP A 31 -10.85 -4.18 16.93
C ASP A 31 -12.26 -3.65 17.28
N SER A 32 -13.19 -4.57 17.54
CA SER A 32 -14.60 -4.26 17.83
C SER A 32 -14.83 -3.37 19.05
N ARG A 33 -13.90 -3.32 20.01
CA ARG A 33 -14.01 -2.53 21.25
C ARG A 33 -13.11 -1.30 21.24
N ARG A 34 -11.93 -1.42 20.61
CA ARG A 34 -10.89 -0.39 20.63
C ARG A 34 -10.89 0.49 19.38
N GLY A 35 -11.58 0.06 18.32
CA GLY A 35 -11.60 0.71 17.02
C GLY A 35 -10.39 0.31 16.16
N THR A 36 -10.09 1.13 15.16
CA THR A 36 -8.99 0.88 14.24
C THR A 36 -7.64 1.16 14.90
N GLN A 37 -6.72 0.20 14.78
CA GLN A 37 -5.39 0.25 15.37
C GLN A 37 -4.33 -0.11 14.34
N ALA A 38 -3.12 0.43 14.52
CA ALA A 38 -2.00 0.14 13.65
C ALA A 38 -0.71 0.02 14.46
N THR A 39 0.16 -0.90 14.04
CA THR A 39 1.51 -1.04 14.58
C THR A 39 2.46 -0.22 13.72
N LEU A 40 3.18 0.70 14.36
CA LEU A 40 4.06 1.68 13.75
C LEU A 40 5.50 1.41 14.19
N VAL A 41 6.45 1.46 13.25
CA VAL A 41 7.88 1.48 13.57
C VAL A 41 8.40 2.89 13.41
N ILE A 42 8.81 3.50 14.52
CA ILE A 42 9.40 4.85 14.52
C ILE A 42 10.80 4.76 13.93
N LYS A 43 11.06 5.45 12.82
CA LYS A 43 12.40 5.55 12.24
C LYS A 43 13.18 6.69 12.85
N ASP A 44 12.52 7.84 12.96
CA ASP A 44 13.09 9.07 13.49
C ASP A 44 12.11 9.79 14.39
N GLY A 45 12.64 10.66 15.26
CA GLY A 45 11.83 11.47 16.15
C GLY A 45 11.34 10.73 17.40
N THR A 46 10.37 11.36 18.05
CA THR A 46 9.70 10.85 19.24
C THR A 46 8.19 10.94 19.05
N LEU A 47 7.47 9.85 19.35
CA LEU A 47 6.01 9.84 19.45
C LEU A 47 5.61 9.93 20.92
N LYS A 48 4.66 10.81 21.24
CA LYS A 48 4.13 10.96 22.60
C LYS A 48 2.62 10.83 22.61
N LYS A 49 2.10 10.38 23.75
CA LYS A 49 0.67 10.46 24.04
C LYS A 49 0.18 11.91 23.94
N GLY A 50 -0.98 12.10 23.31
CA GLY A 50 -1.57 13.42 23.06
C GLY A 50 -1.20 14.05 21.71
N MET A 51 -0.14 13.57 21.05
CA MET A 51 0.16 13.95 19.66
C MET A 51 -0.85 13.33 18.70
N HIS A 52 -0.74 13.65 17.41
CA HIS A 52 -1.57 13.07 16.37
C HIS A 52 -0.72 12.50 15.26
N VAL A 53 -1.13 11.37 14.72
CA VAL A 53 -0.45 10.67 13.63
C VAL A 53 -1.28 10.79 12.37
N HIS A 54 -0.61 11.10 11.26
CA HIS A 54 -1.15 10.96 9.91
C HIS A 54 -0.42 9.82 9.20
N ALA A 55 -1.18 8.92 8.58
CA ALA A 55 -0.67 7.85 7.74
C ALA A 55 -1.66 7.62 6.58
N ASP A 56 -1.22 7.77 5.34
CA ASP A 56 -2.00 7.47 4.14
C ASP A 56 -3.42 8.11 4.11
N GLY A 57 -3.52 9.40 4.43
CA GLY A 57 -4.79 10.12 4.50
C GLY A 57 -5.64 9.80 5.74
N CYS A 58 -5.22 8.84 6.57
CA CYS A 58 -5.83 8.50 7.84
C CYS A 58 -5.19 9.32 8.97
N VAL A 59 -6.01 9.78 9.93
CA VAL A 59 -5.53 10.53 11.09
C VAL A 59 -5.92 9.77 12.36
N SER A 60 -5.05 9.81 13.36
CA SER A 60 -5.31 9.25 14.69
C SER A 60 -4.81 10.18 15.78
N PRO A 61 -5.65 10.57 16.76
CA PRO A 61 -5.14 11.11 18.01
C PRO A 61 -4.50 9.98 18.82
N VAL A 62 -3.25 10.15 19.24
CA VAL A 62 -2.52 9.17 20.06
C VAL A 62 -3.05 9.19 21.50
N ARG A 63 -4.18 8.52 21.70
CA ARG A 63 -4.82 8.36 23.02
C ARG A 63 -4.29 7.15 23.74
N ILE A 64 -4.09 6.07 23.00
CA ILE A 64 -3.52 4.83 23.48
C ILE A 64 -2.27 4.57 22.63
N LEU A 65 -1.15 4.46 23.33
CA LEU A 65 0.15 4.15 22.79
C LEU A 65 0.70 2.98 23.61
N GLU A 66 0.88 1.84 22.97
CA GLU A 66 1.32 0.61 23.61
C GLU A 66 2.67 0.16 23.05
N ASP A 67 3.52 -0.41 23.91
CA ASP A 67 4.75 -1.07 23.48
C ASP A 67 4.47 -2.46 22.87
N PHE A 68 5.51 -3.14 22.41
CA PHE A 68 5.39 -4.50 21.83
C PHE A 68 4.90 -5.58 22.81
N ARG A 69 4.83 -5.28 24.12
CA ARG A 69 4.28 -6.18 25.14
C ARG A 69 2.81 -5.88 25.45
N GLY A 70 2.26 -4.81 24.86
CA GLY A 70 0.92 -4.33 25.13
C GLY A 70 0.84 -3.40 26.36
N ASP A 71 1.97 -2.98 26.92
CA ASP A 71 2.00 -2.05 28.05
C ASP A 71 1.78 -0.62 27.55
N ASN A 72 0.91 0.12 28.23
CA ASN A 72 0.67 1.53 27.91
C ASN A 72 1.90 2.38 28.24
N ILE A 73 2.34 3.19 27.28
CA ILE A 73 3.50 4.07 27.39
C ILE A 73 3.14 5.51 27.04
N ASP A 74 3.85 6.48 27.62
CA ASP A 74 3.63 7.90 27.36
C ASP A 74 4.49 8.45 26.21
N LYS A 75 5.62 7.79 25.92
CA LYS A 75 6.61 8.21 24.93
C LYS A 75 7.27 6.99 24.29
N ALA A 76 7.53 7.08 22.99
CA ALA A 76 8.35 6.13 22.24
C ALA A 76 9.34 6.87 21.34
N GLN A 77 10.52 6.30 21.16
CA GLN A 77 11.61 6.88 20.37
C GLN A 77 11.86 6.04 19.12
N ALA A 78 12.71 6.56 18.23
CA ALA A 78 13.24 5.82 17.08
C ALA A 78 13.65 4.38 17.44
N SER A 79 13.48 3.46 16.49
CA SER A 79 13.65 2.02 16.60
C SER A 79 12.63 1.28 17.50
N SER A 80 11.64 1.98 18.05
CA SER A 80 10.58 1.34 18.84
C SER A 80 9.38 0.98 17.96
N PRO A 81 8.94 -0.29 17.93
CA PRO A 81 7.60 -0.64 17.45
C PRO A 81 6.57 -0.24 18.51
N VAL A 82 5.53 0.46 18.08
CA VAL A 82 4.44 0.92 18.95
C VAL A 82 3.09 0.71 18.31
N GLN A 83 2.11 0.37 19.13
CA GLN A 83 0.73 0.25 18.68
C GLN A 83 -0.03 1.53 19.02
N VAL A 84 -0.66 2.11 17.99
CA VAL A 84 -1.50 3.29 18.12
C VAL A 84 -2.94 2.91 17.78
N VAL A 85 -3.86 3.28 18.66
CA VAL A 85 -5.28 2.97 18.53
C VAL A 85 -6.08 4.26 18.35
N GLY A 86 -7.08 4.20 17.48
CA GLY A 86 -8.04 5.28 17.25
C GLY A 86 -7.84 5.99 15.91
N PHE A 87 -7.34 5.29 14.90
CA PHE A 87 -7.34 5.81 13.54
C PHE A 87 -8.78 5.97 13.01
N ASP A 88 -8.99 7.03 12.23
CA ASP A 88 -10.29 7.30 11.60
C ASP A 88 -10.68 6.18 10.61
N ASN A 89 -9.70 5.65 9.86
CA ASN A 89 -9.81 4.50 8.95
C ASN A 89 -8.56 3.62 9.06
N GLU A 90 -8.58 2.43 8.48
CA GLU A 90 -7.44 1.51 8.48
C GLU A 90 -6.31 2.06 7.61
N PRO A 91 -5.15 2.45 8.18
CA PRO A 91 -4.03 2.93 7.38
C PRO A 91 -3.41 1.79 6.57
N THR A 92 -2.92 2.10 5.37
CA THR A 92 -2.27 1.14 4.49
C THR A 92 -0.94 0.67 5.07
N ILE A 93 -0.72 -0.65 5.06
CA ILE A 93 0.55 -1.27 5.49
C ILE A 93 1.67 -0.86 4.53
N GLY A 94 2.84 -0.55 5.08
CA GLY A 94 4.00 -0.04 4.33
C GLY A 94 3.98 1.47 4.08
N SER A 95 2.86 2.15 4.38
CA SER A 95 2.78 3.60 4.26
C SER A 95 3.68 4.31 5.27
N GLN A 96 4.15 5.49 4.90
CA GLN A 96 4.86 6.37 5.83
C GLN A 96 3.86 7.09 6.73
N PHE A 97 4.23 7.25 8.00
CA PHE A 97 3.49 8.09 8.92
C PHE A 97 4.33 9.26 9.40
N THR A 98 3.64 10.33 9.80
CA THR A 98 4.24 11.49 10.45
C THR A 98 3.36 11.94 11.60
N SER A 99 3.99 12.33 12.70
CA SER A 99 3.28 12.86 13.87
C SER A 99 3.34 14.38 13.95
N PHE A 100 2.35 14.95 14.64
CA PHE A 100 2.14 16.38 14.77
C PHE A 100 1.65 16.69 16.18
N ASP A 101 2.04 17.84 16.72
CA ASP A 101 1.57 18.31 18.03
C ASP A 101 0.12 18.79 17.98
N LYS A 102 -0.33 19.32 16.85
CA LYS A 102 -1.65 19.94 16.69
C LYS A 102 -2.53 19.18 15.70
N LYS A 103 -3.81 19.09 16.03
CA LYS A 103 -4.84 18.42 15.20
C LYS A 103 -5.00 19.07 13.83
N ALA A 104 -4.88 20.38 13.77
CA ALA A 104 -5.00 21.13 12.53
C ALA A 104 -3.92 20.70 11.52
N ASP A 105 -2.69 20.50 11.98
CA ASP A 105 -1.55 20.19 11.10
C ASP A 105 -1.66 18.76 10.56
N ALA A 106 -2.03 17.78 11.41
CA ALA A 106 -2.27 16.41 10.96
C ALA A 106 -3.44 16.30 9.98
N LYS A 107 -4.52 17.06 10.21
CA LYS A 107 -5.66 17.11 9.27
C LYS A 107 -5.28 17.74 7.95
N LYS A 108 -4.53 18.84 7.98
CA LYS A 108 -4.04 19.49 6.77
C LYS A 108 -3.15 18.53 5.96
N ALA A 109 -2.26 17.78 6.62
CA ALA A 109 -1.45 16.77 5.95
C ALA A 109 -2.30 15.67 5.29
N ALA A 110 -3.38 15.25 5.93
CA ALA A 110 -4.33 14.29 5.37
C ALA A 110 -5.11 14.86 4.17
N GLU A 111 -5.56 16.11 4.26
CA GLU A 111 -6.24 16.82 3.17
C GLU A 111 -5.30 17.04 1.98
N ASP A 112 -4.06 17.46 2.21
CA ASP A 112 -3.03 17.62 1.19
C ASP A 112 -2.69 16.28 0.51
N PHE A 113 -2.67 15.19 1.26
CA PHE A 113 -2.47 13.85 0.73
C PHE A 113 -3.66 13.41 -0.14
N GLN A 114 -4.89 13.59 0.34
CA GLN A 114 -6.09 13.31 -0.44
C GLN A 114 -6.21 14.20 -1.68
N ALA A 115 -5.78 15.46 -1.58
CA ALA A 115 -5.74 16.38 -2.72
C ALA A 115 -4.74 15.90 -3.76
N LYS A 116 -3.56 15.40 -3.37
CA LYS A 116 -2.60 14.77 -4.30
C LYS A 116 -3.09 13.46 -4.91
N GLN A 117 -3.95 12.71 -4.21
CA GLN A 117 -4.60 11.52 -4.78
C GLN A 117 -5.81 11.85 -5.67
N LYS A 118 -6.51 12.96 -5.39
CA LYS A 118 -7.69 13.44 -6.14
C LYS A 118 -7.35 14.40 -7.26
N GLU A 119 -6.19 15.04 -7.23
CA GLU A 119 -5.51 15.42 -8.44
C GLU A 119 -5.54 14.15 -9.27
N PRO A 120 -6.29 14.10 -10.39
CA PRO A 120 -6.10 12.99 -11.30
C PRO A 120 -4.60 12.99 -11.50
N ALA A 121 -3.91 11.90 -11.13
CA ALA A 121 -2.51 11.68 -11.43
C ALA A 121 -2.31 12.40 -12.74
N SER A 122 -1.59 13.53 -12.70
CA SER A 122 -1.70 14.54 -13.73
C SER A 122 -1.74 13.75 -15.01
N LYS A 123 -2.79 13.97 -15.80
CA LYS A 123 -2.68 13.78 -17.23
C LYS A 123 -1.43 14.57 -17.55
N SER A 124 -0.30 13.89 -17.42
CA SER A 124 0.99 14.26 -17.89
C SER A 124 0.63 14.21 -19.35
N GLY A 125 0.26 15.38 -19.84
CA GLY A 125 0.14 15.65 -21.25
C GLY A 125 1.54 15.58 -21.80
N ASP A 126 2.16 14.42 -21.69
CA ASP A 126 2.85 13.88 -22.81
C ASP A 126 1.74 13.24 -23.62
N ALA A 127 1.31 13.99 -24.64
CA ALA A 127 0.95 13.39 -25.90
C ALA A 127 2.18 12.66 -26.48
N SER A 128 2.74 11.71 -25.72
CA SER A 128 3.45 10.58 -26.28
C SER A 128 2.37 9.54 -26.51
N ASP A 129 2.40 8.94 -27.69
CA ASP A 129 1.48 7.94 -28.19
C ASP A 129 1.66 6.61 -27.43
N THR A 130 1.69 6.65 -26.09
CA THR A 130 1.99 5.50 -25.24
C THR A 130 0.74 4.62 -25.18
N PHE A 131 0.84 3.44 -25.77
CA PHE A 131 -0.27 2.51 -25.89
C PHE A 131 -0.55 1.85 -24.53
N THR A 132 -1.55 2.32 -23.79
CA THR A 132 -1.96 1.71 -22.53
C THR A 132 -2.86 0.50 -22.75
N ILE A 133 -2.49 -0.64 -22.17
CA ILE A 133 -3.23 -1.91 -22.24
C ILE A 133 -3.86 -2.19 -20.87
N PRO A 134 -5.19 -2.30 -20.76
CA PRO A 134 -5.85 -2.64 -19.50
C PRO A 134 -5.55 -4.09 -19.10
N ALA A 135 -5.27 -4.30 -17.82
CA ALA A 135 -4.87 -5.58 -17.26
C ALA A 135 -5.71 -6.01 -16.04
N LEU A 136 -6.07 -7.29 -16.00
CA LEU A 136 -6.62 -8.01 -14.85
C LEU A 136 -5.51 -8.82 -14.18
N VAL A 137 -5.42 -8.79 -12.84
CA VAL A 137 -4.51 -9.67 -12.09
C VAL A 137 -5.28 -10.52 -11.08
N LYS A 138 -5.17 -11.84 -11.21
CA LYS A 138 -5.70 -12.80 -10.23
C LYS A 138 -4.58 -13.67 -9.66
N ALA A 139 -4.64 -13.98 -8.38
CA ALA A 139 -3.69 -14.92 -7.76
C ALA A 139 -4.38 -15.81 -6.72
N ASP A 140 -3.70 -16.87 -6.30
CA ASP A 140 -4.15 -17.74 -5.21
C ASP A 140 -4.04 -17.09 -3.83
N VAL A 141 -3.06 -16.21 -3.64
CA VAL A 141 -2.82 -15.46 -2.41
C VAL A 141 -2.69 -13.96 -2.67
N ALA A 142 -3.18 -13.15 -1.74
CA ALA A 142 -3.17 -11.69 -1.87
C ALA A 142 -1.74 -11.11 -1.99
N GLY A 143 -0.77 -11.64 -1.25
CA GLY A 143 0.62 -11.15 -1.32
C GLY A 143 1.29 -11.33 -2.69
N THR A 144 0.85 -12.32 -3.48
CA THR A 144 1.32 -12.49 -4.86
C THR A 144 0.78 -11.39 -5.76
N ILE A 145 -0.44 -10.88 -5.51
CA ILE A 145 -1.02 -9.77 -6.27
C ILE A 145 -0.17 -8.51 -6.09
N ASP A 146 0.21 -8.19 -4.86
CA ASP A 146 1.01 -7.01 -4.55
C ASP A 146 2.41 -7.10 -5.18
N ALA A 147 3.06 -8.27 -5.10
CA ALA A 147 4.35 -8.51 -5.72
C ALA A 147 4.31 -8.36 -7.25
N VAL A 148 3.24 -8.85 -7.88
CA VAL A 148 3.03 -8.75 -9.33
C VAL A 148 2.80 -7.31 -9.76
N ILE A 149 1.96 -6.56 -9.05
CA ILE A 149 1.71 -5.14 -9.35
C ILE A 149 3.01 -4.34 -9.24
N HIS A 150 3.83 -4.64 -8.23
CA HIS A 150 5.14 -4.01 -8.07
C HIS A 150 6.07 -4.25 -9.27
N GLU A 151 6.15 -5.49 -9.77
CA GLU A 151 6.96 -5.81 -10.96
C GLU A 151 6.37 -5.23 -12.26
N ILE A 152 5.05 -5.23 -12.43
CA ILE A 152 4.39 -4.60 -13.59
C ILE A 152 4.70 -3.09 -13.63
N ASN A 153 4.66 -2.42 -12.48
CA ASN A 153 5.01 -1.01 -12.39
C ASN A 153 6.49 -0.72 -12.66
N LYS A 154 7.37 -1.72 -12.61
CA LYS A 154 8.77 -1.58 -12.99
C LYS A 154 9.00 -1.74 -14.49
N LEU A 155 8.07 -2.39 -15.20
CA LEU A 155 8.14 -2.67 -16.64
C LEU A 155 7.67 -1.51 -17.54
N HIS A 156 7.51 -0.30 -17.00
CA HIS A 156 7.17 0.88 -17.80
C HIS A 156 8.19 1.08 -18.93
N SER A 157 7.71 1.00 -20.17
CA SER A 157 8.47 1.31 -21.38
C SER A 157 7.82 2.50 -22.07
N ASP A 158 8.61 3.37 -22.71
CA ASP A 158 8.15 4.62 -23.35
C ASP A 158 7.12 4.43 -24.49
N GLN A 159 6.81 3.18 -24.87
CA GLN A 159 5.90 2.83 -25.97
C GLN A 159 4.61 2.13 -25.52
N ALA A 160 4.59 1.46 -24.36
CA ALA A 160 3.41 0.76 -23.86
C ALA A 160 3.43 0.61 -22.33
N ALA A 161 2.28 0.83 -21.71
CA ALA A 161 2.09 0.70 -20.27
C ALA A 161 0.93 -0.25 -19.97
N LEU A 162 1.07 -1.10 -18.95
CA LEU A 162 -0.02 -1.93 -18.45
C LEU A 162 -0.75 -1.17 -17.35
N ASP A 163 -2.07 -1.03 -17.48
CA ASP A 163 -2.92 -0.38 -16.48
C ASP A 163 -3.75 -1.43 -15.75
N VAL A 164 -3.47 -1.66 -14.47
CA VAL A 164 -4.14 -2.70 -13.69
C VAL A 164 -5.50 -2.19 -13.22
N VAL A 165 -6.55 -2.60 -13.93
CA VAL A 165 -7.94 -2.12 -13.72
C VAL A 165 -8.73 -2.98 -12.74
N HIS A 166 -8.33 -4.25 -12.55
CA HIS A 166 -9.02 -5.14 -11.62
C HIS A 166 -8.05 -6.16 -11.01
N THR A 167 -8.22 -6.43 -9.72
CA THR A 167 -7.41 -7.41 -8.98
C THR A 167 -8.29 -8.28 -8.10
N GLY A 168 -7.84 -9.50 -7.79
CA GLY A 168 -8.53 -10.31 -6.80
C GLY A 168 -7.91 -11.68 -6.57
N VAL A 169 -8.37 -12.34 -5.50
CA VAL A 169 -7.93 -13.69 -5.16
C VAL A 169 -8.87 -14.73 -5.80
N GLY A 170 -8.29 -15.81 -6.31
CA GLY A 170 -9.01 -16.94 -6.89
C GLY A 170 -8.97 -17.01 -8.42
N ASN A 171 -9.68 -17.99 -8.97
CA ASN A 171 -9.72 -18.26 -10.40
C ASN A 171 -10.30 -17.09 -11.21
N ILE A 172 -9.86 -16.96 -12.46
CA ILE A 172 -10.40 -15.95 -13.39
C ILE A 172 -11.80 -16.39 -13.84
N THR A 173 -12.79 -15.53 -13.60
CA THR A 173 -14.20 -15.76 -13.92
C THR A 173 -14.68 -14.92 -15.10
N GLU A 174 -15.89 -15.20 -15.58
CA GLU A 174 -16.51 -14.45 -16.68
C GLU A 174 -16.71 -12.97 -16.35
N ASP A 175 -17.09 -12.65 -15.11
CA ASP A 175 -17.32 -11.27 -14.69
C ASP A 175 -16.00 -10.47 -14.63
N ASP A 176 -14.90 -11.12 -14.26
CA ASP A 176 -13.58 -10.49 -14.27
C ASP A 176 -13.15 -10.12 -15.70
N ILE A 177 -13.39 -11.00 -16.67
CA ILE A 177 -13.12 -10.73 -18.09
C ILE A 177 -14.02 -9.61 -18.62
N ARG A 178 -15.30 -9.57 -18.22
CA ARG A 178 -16.22 -8.50 -18.62
C ARG A 178 -15.80 -7.15 -18.05
N ALA A 179 -15.34 -7.10 -16.80
CA ALA A 179 -14.87 -5.87 -16.17
C ALA A 179 -13.72 -5.25 -16.97
N VAL A 180 -12.76 -6.08 -17.38
CA VAL A 180 -11.56 -5.64 -18.13
C VAL A 180 -11.84 -5.40 -19.61
N ALA A 181 -12.78 -6.11 -20.21
CA ALA A 181 -13.19 -5.94 -21.60
C ALA A 181 -14.20 -4.79 -21.82
N SER A 182 -14.32 -3.86 -20.88
CA SER A 182 -15.25 -2.72 -20.99
C SER A 182 -14.71 -1.58 -21.87
N ASN A 183 -13.42 -1.61 -22.21
CA ASN A 183 -12.78 -0.64 -23.09
C ASN A 183 -12.56 -1.26 -24.48
N ASP A 184 -12.79 -0.51 -25.56
CA ASP A 184 -12.63 -0.91 -26.98
C ASP A 184 -11.17 -1.22 -27.41
N LYS A 185 -10.30 -1.57 -26.45
CA LYS A 185 -8.89 -1.94 -26.65
C LYS A 185 -8.66 -3.37 -26.21
N SER A 186 -7.75 -4.08 -26.89
CA SER A 186 -7.28 -5.40 -26.48
C SER A 186 -6.81 -5.35 -25.02
N ALA A 187 -7.27 -6.30 -24.22
CA ALA A 187 -7.01 -6.34 -22.79
C ALA A 187 -6.27 -7.62 -22.39
N LEU A 188 -5.54 -7.57 -21.28
CA LEU A 188 -4.74 -8.70 -20.78
C LEU A 188 -5.30 -9.21 -19.45
N ALA A 189 -5.42 -10.53 -19.30
CA ALA A 189 -5.77 -11.17 -18.04
C ALA A 189 -4.64 -12.07 -17.58
N VAL A 190 -4.05 -11.76 -16.43
CA VAL A 190 -2.91 -12.47 -15.86
C VAL A 190 -3.35 -13.21 -14.60
N GLY A 191 -3.08 -14.51 -14.55
CA GLY A 191 -3.37 -15.37 -13.40
C GLY A 191 -2.11 -16.03 -12.85
N PHE A 192 -1.84 -15.87 -11.55
CA PHE A 192 -0.72 -16.53 -10.86
C PHE A 192 -1.21 -17.68 -10.00
N ASN A 193 -0.75 -18.89 -10.31
CA ASN A 193 -1.18 -20.14 -9.66
C ASN A 193 -2.71 -20.34 -9.65
N VAL A 194 -3.41 -19.74 -10.62
CA VAL A 194 -4.87 -19.82 -10.78
C VAL A 194 -5.23 -20.23 -12.19
N LYS A 195 -6.45 -20.75 -12.36
CA LYS A 195 -6.99 -21.18 -13.66
C LYS A 195 -8.09 -20.22 -14.11
N ALA A 196 -8.25 -20.09 -15.42
CA ALA A 196 -9.44 -19.46 -15.99
C ALA A 196 -10.56 -20.49 -16.10
N THR A 197 -11.79 -20.11 -15.73
CA THR A 197 -12.95 -20.96 -15.94
C THR A 197 -13.25 -21.10 -17.44
N ARG A 198 -13.95 -22.19 -17.81
CA ARG A 198 -14.33 -22.42 -19.21
C ARG A 198 -15.20 -21.28 -19.77
N SER A 199 -16.08 -20.72 -18.95
CA SER A 199 -16.89 -19.55 -19.33
C SER A 199 -16.03 -18.31 -19.54
N ALA A 200 -15.02 -18.07 -18.69
CA ALA A 200 -14.09 -16.96 -18.84
C ALA A 200 -13.29 -17.07 -20.15
N GLN A 201 -12.77 -18.25 -20.50
CA GLN A 201 -12.05 -18.48 -21.75
C GLN A 201 -12.92 -18.18 -22.99
N THR A 202 -14.17 -18.66 -23.01
CA THR A 202 -15.08 -18.40 -24.13
C THR A 202 -15.48 -16.93 -24.26
N VAL A 203 -15.51 -16.18 -23.16
CA VAL A 203 -15.77 -14.72 -23.21
C VAL A 203 -14.51 -13.96 -23.60
N ALA A 204 -13.34 -14.40 -23.17
CA ALA A 204 -12.06 -13.81 -23.52
C ALA A 204 -11.81 -13.89 -25.04
N GLU A 205 -12.04 -15.05 -25.67
CA GLU A 205 -11.95 -15.20 -27.13
C GLU A 205 -12.89 -14.27 -27.89
N ARG A 206 -14.13 -14.11 -27.40
CA ARG A 206 -15.15 -13.26 -28.04
C ARG A 206 -14.85 -11.76 -27.91
N ARG A 207 -14.14 -11.36 -26.86
CA ARG A 207 -13.83 -9.95 -26.56
C ARG A 207 -12.36 -9.60 -26.80
N ASN A 208 -11.61 -10.48 -27.46
CA ASN A 208 -10.20 -10.28 -27.78
C ASN A 208 -9.33 -9.96 -26.55
N VAL A 209 -9.60 -10.66 -25.45
CA VAL A 209 -8.83 -10.57 -24.20
C VAL A 209 -7.82 -11.72 -24.17
N GLU A 210 -6.54 -11.40 -24.05
CA GLU A 210 -5.49 -12.41 -23.93
C GLU A 210 -5.42 -12.91 -22.48
N VAL A 211 -5.55 -14.22 -22.26
CA VAL A 211 -5.48 -14.82 -20.92
C VAL A 211 -4.18 -15.58 -20.76
N LYS A 212 -3.33 -15.14 -19.83
CA LYS A 212 -2.08 -15.81 -19.46
C LYS A 212 -2.15 -16.27 -18.02
N THR A 213 -1.93 -17.56 -17.80
CA THR A 213 -1.80 -18.12 -16.46
C THR A 213 -0.40 -18.69 -16.29
N ALA A 214 0.31 -18.25 -15.26
CA ALA A 214 1.65 -18.70 -14.92
C ALA A 214 1.69 -19.23 -13.48
N PRO A 215 2.49 -20.27 -13.19
CA PRO A 215 2.70 -20.72 -11.82
C PRO A 215 3.70 -19.86 -11.04
N VAL A 216 4.45 -18.97 -11.71
CA VAL A 216 5.53 -18.14 -11.15
C VAL A 216 5.56 -16.75 -11.78
N ILE A 217 6.15 -15.79 -11.07
CA ILE A 217 6.14 -14.34 -11.38
C ILE A 217 7.27 -13.91 -12.33
N TYR A 218 8.33 -14.72 -12.50
CA TYR A 218 9.56 -14.40 -13.25
C TYR A 218 9.49 -14.68 -14.76
#